data_AF-A0AAV7WCN1-F1
#
_entry.id   AF-A0AAV7WCN1-F1
#
_cell.length_a   1.000
_cell.length_b   1.000
_cell.length_c   1.000
_cell.angle_alpha   90.00
_cell.angle_beta   90.00
_cell.angle_gamma   90.00
#
_symmetry.space_group_name_H-M   'P 1'
#
loop_
_entity.id
_entity.type
_entity.pdbx_description
1 polymer ?
#
loop_
_entity_poly.entity_id
_entity_poly.type
_entity_poly.pdbx_seq_one_letter_code
_entity_poly.pdbx_strand_id
1 'polypeptide(L)' 'IGYFRLPHGDYFIEPVQKYTTEEGTEHPHVIYKRQTSEDTHRHRRSAPKRKSSSCGAK' A
#
# COMPACT_ATOMS: atom_id res chain seq x y z
N ILE A 1 -7.42 -1.60 9.03
CA ILE A 1 -6.81 -0.82 7.93
C ILE A 1 -5.49 -1.50 7.57
N GLY A 2 -5.30 -1.87 6.31
CA GLY A 2 -4.05 -2.43 5.80
C GLY A 2 -3.18 -1.38 5.10
N TYR A 3 -1.90 -1.67 4.94
CA TYR A 3 -0.94 -0.80 4.26
C TYR A 3 0.08 -1.64 3.48
N PHE A 4 0.44 -1.19 2.27
CA PHE A 4 1.46 -1.83 1.45
C PHE A 4 2.25 -0.80 0.63
N ARG A 5 3.45 -1.19 0.18
CA ARG A 5 4.36 -0.34 -0.59
C ARG A 5 4.69 -0.97 -1.93
N LEU A 6 4.43 -0.21 -3.01
CA LEU A 6 4.86 -0.52 -4.37
C LEU A 6 6.04 0.37 -4.76
N PRO A 7 6.78 0.06 -5.85
CA PRO A 7 7.83 0.94 -6.36
C PRO A 7 7.36 2.39 -6.61
N HIS A 8 6.08 2.59 -6.92
CA HIS A 8 5.49 3.88 -7.24
C HIS A 8 4.92 4.64 -6.02
N GLY A 9 4.94 4.05 -4.82
CA GLY A 9 4.53 4.74 -3.61
C GLY A 9 3.91 3.87 -2.52
N ASP A 10 3.34 4.58 -1.57
CA ASP A 10 2.69 4.05 -0.38
C ASP A 10 1.18 4.00 -0.60
N TYR A 11 0.54 2.88 -0.22
CA TYR A 11 -0.89 2.65 -0.43
C TYR A 11 -1.56 2.17 0.84
N PHE A 12 -2.79 2.62 1.07
CA PHE A 12 -3.67 2.14 2.12
C PHE A 12 -4.76 1.27 1.49
N ILE A 13 -5.18 0.23 2.21
CA ILE A 13 -6.26 -0.66 1.80
C ILE A 13 -7.28 -0.81 2.94
N GLU A 14 -8.56 -0.67 2.61
CA GLU A 14 -9.66 -0.89 3.55
C GLU A 14 -10.76 -1.77 2.93
N PRO A 15 -11.37 -2.67 3.73
CA PRO A 15 -12.57 -3.40 3.30
C PRO A 15 -13.75 -2.44 3.08
N VAL A 16 -14.58 -2.72 2.08
CA VAL A 16 -15.85 -2.01 1.89
C VAL A 16 -16.88 -2.51 2.92
N GLN A 17 -17.27 -1.66 3.87
CA GLN A 17 -18.14 -2.04 4.99
C GLN A 17 -19.57 -2.46 4.63
N LYS A 18 -20.06 -2.11 3.43
CA LYS A 18 -21.47 -2.33 3.05
C LYS A 18 -21.67 -3.54 2.13
N TYR A 19 -20.65 -4.36 1.90
CA TYR A 19 -20.80 -5.52 1.03
C TYR A 19 -21.33 -6.71 1.83
N THR A 20 -22.59 -7.08 1.60
CA THR A 20 -23.14 -8.38 2.04
C THR A 20 -22.33 -9.45 1.33
N THR A 21 -21.36 -10.02 2.05
CA THR A 21 -20.47 -11.00 1.47
C THR A 21 -21.15 -12.35 1.55
N GLU A 22 -21.48 -12.93 0.40
CA GLU A 22 -21.86 -14.34 0.32
C GLU A 22 -20.61 -15.20 0.43
N GLU A 23 -20.69 -16.28 1.19
CA GLU A 23 -19.55 -17.17 1.44
C GLU A 23 -19.01 -17.71 0.10
N GLY A 24 -17.75 -17.37 -0.23
CA GLY A 24 -17.12 -17.71 -1.50
C GLY A 24 -16.97 -16.54 -2.49
N THR A 25 -17.47 -15.35 -2.17
CA THR A 25 -17.26 -14.15 -3.01
C THR A 25 -16.02 -13.35 -2.60
N GLU A 26 -15.37 -12.73 -3.60
CA GLU A 26 -14.24 -11.84 -3.37
C GLU A 26 -14.68 -10.61 -2.58
N HIS A 27 -13.92 -10.23 -1.55
CA HIS A 27 -14.26 -9.09 -0.71
C HIS A 27 -13.70 -7.82 -1.35
N PRO A 28 -14.55 -6.87 -1.77
CA PRO A 28 -14.06 -5.65 -2.39
C PRO A 28 -13.31 -4.78 -1.38
N HIS A 29 -12.20 -4.21 -1.84
CA HIS A 29 -11.36 -3.30 -1.06
C HIS A 29 -11.17 -1.97 -1.80
N VAL A 30 -11.12 -0.88 -1.04
CA VAL A 30 -10.73 0.44 -1.57
C VAL A 30 -9.24 0.66 -1.32
N ILE A 31 -8.53 1.12 -2.35
CA ILE A 31 -7.09 1.40 -2.29
C ILE A 31 -6.86 2.90 -2.47
N TYR A 32 -6.20 3.53 -1.50
CA TYR A 32 -5.82 4.94 -1.57
C TYR A 32 -4.31 5.06 -1.75
N LYS A 33 -3.88 5.87 -2.73
CA LYS A 33 -2.49 6.30 -2.81
C LYS A 33 -2.25 7.34 -1.71
N ARG A 34 -1.24 7.11 -0.87
CA ARG A 34 -0.78 8.12 0.07
C ARG A 34 -0.25 9.30 -0.73
N GLN A 35 -0.92 10.44 -0.64
CA GLN A 35 -0.36 11.69 -1.12
C GLN A 35 0.83 12.03 -0.23
N THR A 36 2.02 11.70 -0.69
CA THR A 36 3.23 12.21 -0.07
C THR A 36 3.31 13.67 -0.50
N SER A 37 3.18 14.61 0.44
CA SER A 37 3.33 16.06 0.28
C SER A 37 4.79 16.45 -0.06
N GLU A 38 5.34 15.72 -1.01
CA GLU A 38 6.75 15.58 -1.31
C GLU A 38 7.00 15.98 -2.76
N ASP A 39 6.16 16.88 -3.27
CA ASP A 39 6.47 17.69 -4.45
C ASP A 39 7.25 18.97 -4.04
N THR A 40 7.23 19.37 -2.75
CA THR A 40 7.90 20.60 -2.30
C THR A 40 9.06 20.42 -1.31
N HIS A 41 9.28 19.22 -0.74
CA HIS A 41 10.36 19.02 0.26
C HIS A 41 11.28 17.80 0.08
N ARG A 42 11.05 16.92 -0.92
CA ARG A 42 11.88 15.70 -1.13
C ARG A 42 13.19 15.92 -1.89
N HIS A 43 13.45 17.16 -2.30
CA HIS A 43 14.75 17.85 -2.15
C HIS A 43 15.86 17.13 -1.36
N ARG A 44 15.52 16.73 -0.14
CA ARG A 44 16.51 16.55 0.93
C ARG A 44 16.31 15.26 1.71
N ARG A 45 16.52 14.12 1.04
CA ARG A 45 17.20 12.93 1.58
C ARG A 45 17.24 11.82 0.53
N SER A 46 18.43 11.52 0.05
CA SER A 46 18.77 10.36 -0.78
C SER A 46 18.12 9.10 -0.21
N ALA A 47 17.36 8.37 -1.02
CA ALA A 47 16.77 7.10 -0.61
C ALA A 47 17.88 6.13 -0.14
N PRO A 48 17.73 5.42 0.99
CA PRO A 48 18.64 4.33 1.31
C PRO A 48 18.45 3.24 0.25
N LYS A 49 19.53 2.85 -0.43
CA LYS A 49 19.56 1.69 -1.34
C LYS A 49 18.99 0.48 -0.58
N ARG A 50 17.76 0.06 -0.90
CA ARG A 50 17.19 -1.19 -0.38
C ARG A 50 18.03 -2.35 -0.91
N LYS A 51 18.70 -3.09 -0.03
CA LYS A 51 19.19 -4.43 -0.36
C LYS A 51 17.98 -5.36 -0.46
N SER A 52 17.96 -6.21 -1.49
CA SER A 52 16.93 -7.21 -1.72
C SER A 52 16.92 -8.26 -0.61
N SER A 53 16.06 -8.10 0.40
CA SER A 53 15.72 -9.23 1.26
C SER A 53 14.65 -10.05 0.54
N SER A 54 15.03 -11.20 0.00
CA SER A 54 14.11 -12.25 -0.42
C SER A 54 13.11 -12.51 0.71
N CYS A 55 11.82 -12.23 0.48
CA CYS A 55 10.76 -12.73 1.34
C CYS A 55 10.04 -13.88 0.62
N GLY A 56 10.06 -15.04 1.24
CA GLY A 56 9.27 -16.20 0.89
C GLY A 56 9.04 -16.96 2.19
N ALA A 57 7.81 -16.93 2.68
CA ALA A 57 7.40 -17.86 3.73
C ALA A 57 7.28 -19.25 3.09
N LYS A 58 7.92 -20.24 3.71
CA LYS A 58 7.79 -21.65 3.34
C LYS A 58 6.49 -22.23 3.86
#